data_AF-A0A067SV72-F1
#
_entry.id   AF-A0A067SV72-F1
#
_cell.length_a   1.000
_cell.length_b   1.000
_cell.length_c   1.000
_cell.angle_alpha   90.00
_cell.angle_beta   90.00
_cell.angle_gamma   90.00
#
_symmetry.space_group_name_H-M   'P 1'
#
loop_
_entity.id
_entity.type
_entity.pdbx_description
1 polymer ?
#
loop_
_entity_poly.entity_id
_entity_poly.type
_entity_poly.pdbx_seq_one_letter_code
_entity_poly.pdbx_strand_id
1 'polypeptide(L)'
;MFFSLSKAFVALAAVTAAIASTVPSKRQDGLVSCDLLLKPTVHVDSSTTNLFAEFNFVIGRSLAIDANGVIDGGSGSTILAENADNSFLVNDKISAQGETSAETAAIITGWVGETKEGLVANWLVESATCT
;
A
#
# COMPACT_ATOMS: atom_id res chain seq x y z
N MET A 1 1.25 -10.25 -77.22
CA MET A 1 0.59 -10.97 -76.10
C MET A 1 1.71 -11.54 -75.22
N PHE A 2 1.96 -10.98 -74.02
CA PHE A 2 1.42 -11.45 -72.72
C PHE A 2 2.15 -12.73 -72.24
N PHE A 3 2.80 -12.93 -71.08
CA PHE A 3 3.03 -12.28 -69.78
C PHE A 3 4.34 -12.92 -69.21
N SER A 4 5.29 -12.20 -68.60
CA SER A 4 5.37 -11.77 -67.18
C SER A 4 5.79 -12.84 -66.14
N LEU A 5 6.99 -12.62 -65.60
CA LEU A 5 7.45 -12.71 -64.19
C LEU A 5 7.55 -14.04 -63.42
N SER A 6 8.82 -14.36 -63.09
CA SER A 6 9.43 -14.48 -61.75
C SER A 6 8.62 -15.09 -60.60
N LYS A 7 9.28 -15.96 -59.81
CA LYS A 7 9.16 -16.00 -58.33
C LYS A 7 10.27 -16.84 -57.70
N ALA A 8 11.36 -16.15 -57.32
CA ALA A 8 12.20 -16.59 -56.22
C ALA A 8 11.38 -16.45 -54.94
N PHE A 9 11.17 -17.56 -54.23
CA PHE A 9 10.57 -17.53 -52.89
C PHE A 9 11.69 -17.26 -51.88
N VAL A 10 11.83 -15.98 -51.52
CA VAL A 10 12.65 -15.53 -50.39
C VAL A 10 11.72 -15.20 -49.24
N ALA A 11 12.11 -15.72 -48.06
CA ALA A 11 11.82 -15.27 -46.70
C ALA A 11 10.36 -15.36 -46.20
N LEU A 12 10.19 -15.89 -44.97
CA LEU A 12 10.32 -15.06 -43.77
C LEU A 12 10.21 -15.99 -42.53
N ALA A 13 11.34 -16.24 -41.87
CA ALA A 13 11.31 -16.83 -40.54
C ALA A 13 10.72 -15.79 -39.60
N ALA A 14 9.48 -16.02 -39.17
CA ALA A 14 8.82 -15.21 -38.16
C ALA A 14 9.54 -15.40 -36.83
N VAL A 15 10.41 -14.45 -36.47
CA VAL A 15 10.93 -14.32 -35.11
C VAL A 15 9.76 -13.81 -34.27
N THR A 16 9.06 -14.71 -33.59
CA THR A 16 8.19 -14.33 -32.48
C THR A 16 9.07 -13.83 -31.36
N ALA A 17 9.38 -12.53 -31.38
CA ALA A 17 9.86 -11.83 -30.21
C ALA A 17 8.73 -11.90 -29.17
N ALA A 18 8.92 -12.77 -28.18
CA ALA A 18 8.18 -12.68 -26.93
C ALA A 18 8.54 -11.31 -26.34
N ILE A 19 7.69 -10.32 -26.56
CA ILE A 19 7.69 -9.11 -25.76
C ILE A 19 7.43 -9.58 -24.32
N ALA A 20 8.52 -9.72 -23.55
CA ALA A 20 8.43 -9.71 -22.11
C ALA A 20 7.66 -8.43 -21.78
N SER A 21 6.43 -8.58 -21.30
CA SER A 21 5.57 -7.45 -20.98
C SER A 21 6.28 -6.65 -19.91
N THR A 22 6.96 -5.57 -20.29
CA THR A 22 7.53 -4.59 -19.37
C THR A 22 6.36 -3.77 -18.84
N VAL A 23 5.50 -4.40 -18.05
CA VAL A 23 4.61 -3.65 -17.16
C VAL A 23 5.56 -2.93 -16.23
N PRO A 24 5.64 -1.59 -16.26
CA PRO A 24 6.43 -0.87 -15.28
C PRO A 24 5.87 -1.29 -13.92
N SER A 25 6.64 -2.03 -13.13
CA SER A 25 6.30 -2.24 -11.73
C SER A 25 6.32 -0.86 -11.12
N LYS A 26 5.14 -0.31 -10.79
CA LYS A 26 5.06 0.89 -9.97
C LYS A 26 5.86 0.61 -8.70
N ARG A 27 6.98 1.33 -8.56
CA ARG A 27 7.84 1.24 -7.39
C ARG A 27 7.73 2.57 -6.67
N GLN A 28 7.45 2.50 -5.38
CA GLN A 28 7.51 3.67 -4.51
C GLN A 28 8.97 4.13 -4.43
N ASP A 29 9.25 5.40 -4.76
CA ASP A 29 10.61 5.97 -4.78
C ASP A 29 11.09 6.37 -3.37
N GLY A 30 10.32 6.02 -2.33
CA GLY A 30 10.57 6.32 -0.93
C GLY A 30 9.35 6.00 -0.07
N LEU A 31 9.52 5.90 1.23
CA LEU A 31 8.42 5.64 2.17
C LEU A 31 7.55 6.89 2.32
N VAL A 32 6.24 6.71 2.37
CA VAL A 32 5.29 7.78 2.72
C VAL A 32 5.19 7.86 4.23
N SER A 33 5.20 9.07 4.78
CA SER A 33 4.97 9.29 6.21
C SER A 33 3.51 9.69 6.43
N CYS A 34 2.76 8.90 7.19
CA CYS A 34 1.35 9.16 7.47
C CYS A 34 1.10 9.30 8.98
N ASP A 35 0.43 10.37 9.38
CA ASP A 35 -0.14 10.54 10.72
C ASP A 35 -1.61 10.11 10.71
N LEU A 36 -1.96 9.15 11.56
CA LEU A 36 -3.31 8.63 11.73
C LEU A 36 -3.79 8.88 13.17
N LEU A 37 -5.01 9.38 13.32
CA LEU A 37 -5.72 9.37 14.59
C LEU A 37 -6.62 8.13 14.62
N LEU A 38 -6.25 7.16 15.46
CA LEU A 38 -6.91 5.86 15.56
C LEU A 38 -7.66 5.75 16.88
N LYS A 39 -8.93 5.36 16.81
CA LYS A 39 -9.78 5.13 17.98
C LYS A 39 -10.28 3.71 18.03
N PRO A 40 -10.03 2.96 19.12
CA PRO A 40 -10.44 1.57 19.18
C PRO A 40 -11.96 1.49 19.42
N THR A 41 -12.60 0.47 18.85
CA THR A 41 -14.04 0.21 19.03
C THR A 41 -14.39 -0.27 20.45
N VAL A 42 -13.37 -0.71 21.19
CA VAL A 42 -13.44 -1.11 22.59
C VAL A 42 -12.26 -0.49 23.33
N HIS A 43 -12.37 -0.27 24.63
CA HIS A 43 -11.28 0.33 25.39
C HIS A 43 -10.02 -0.54 25.34
N VAL A 44 -8.88 0.07 25.02
CA VAL A 44 -7.55 -0.57 24.98
C VAL A 44 -6.69 0.03 26.08
N ASP A 45 -6.22 -0.81 27.00
CA ASP A 45 -5.28 -0.42 28.05
C ASP A 45 -3.84 -0.43 27.50
N SER A 46 -3.25 0.75 27.37
CA SER A 46 -1.89 0.96 26.85
C SER A 46 -0.80 0.39 27.76
N SER A 47 -1.10 0.14 29.04
CA SER A 47 -0.14 -0.42 30.00
C SER A 47 0.06 -1.93 29.85
N THR A 48 -0.92 -2.63 29.27
CA THR A 48 -0.93 -4.08 29.09
C THR A 48 -0.89 -4.51 27.62
N THR A 49 -1.16 -3.59 26.70
CA THR A 49 -1.20 -3.85 25.26
C THR A 49 0.11 -3.47 24.57
N ASN A 50 0.63 -4.35 23.72
CA ASN A 50 1.74 -4.00 22.82
C ASN A 50 1.21 -3.17 21.64
N LEU A 51 1.01 -1.88 21.87
CA LEU A 51 0.47 -0.94 20.87
C LEU A 51 1.34 -0.81 19.63
N PHE A 52 2.66 -0.97 19.74
CA PHE A 52 3.55 -0.97 18.58
C PHE A 52 3.22 -2.12 17.63
N ALA A 53 3.09 -3.34 18.15
CA ALA A 53 2.72 -4.50 17.33
C ALA A 53 1.30 -4.34 16.75
N GLU A 54 0.39 -3.78 17.54
CA GLU A 54 -0.99 -3.55 17.11
C GLU A 54 -1.07 -2.59 15.92
N PHE A 55 -0.47 -1.40 16.02
CA PHE A 55 -0.56 -0.41 14.94
C PHE A 55 0.16 -0.87 13.67
N ASN A 56 1.30 -1.54 13.80
CA ASN A 56 1.97 -2.15 12.65
C ASN A 56 1.07 -3.18 11.95
N PHE A 57 0.32 -3.98 12.72
CA PHE A 57 -0.62 -4.95 12.15
C PHE A 57 -1.79 -4.25 11.48
N VAL A 58 -2.47 -3.31 12.16
CA VAL A 58 -3.64 -2.59 11.63
C VAL A 58 -3.29 -1.89 10.33
N ILE A 59 -2.22 -1.10 10.33
CA ILE A 59 -1.82 -0.28 9.17
C ILE A 59 -1.28 -1.18 8.06
N GLY A 60 -0.37 -2.11 8.39
CA GLY A 60 0.26 -3.00 7.42
C GLY A 60 -0.75 -3.93 6.73
N ARG A 61 -1.64 -4.57 7.50
CA ARG A 61 -2.68 -5.45 6.94
C ARG A 61 -3.66 -4.67 6.08
N SER A 62 -4.14 -3.53 6.56
CA SER A 62 -5.12 -2.72 5.82
C SER A 62 -4.53 -2.24 4.48
N LEU A 63 -3.29 -1.77 4.48
CA LEU A 63 -2.62 -1.36 3.25
C LEU A 63 -2.38 -2.54 2.32
N ALA A 64 -1.99 -3.72 2.84
CA ALA A 64 -1.78 -4.90 2.00
C ALA A 64 -3.06 -5.33 1.26
N ILE A 65 -4.22 -5.22 1.93
CA ILE A 65 -5.53 -5.52 1.36
C ILE A 65 -5.88 -4.49 0.28
N ASP A 66 -5.80 -3.20 0.62
CA ASP A 66 -6.29 -2.13 -0.25
C ASP A 66 -5.39 -1.87 -1.46
N ALA A 67 -4.07 -2.06 -1.31
CA ALA A 67 -3.10 -1.98 -2.41
C ALA A 67 -2.95 -3.29 -3.20
N ASN A 68 -3.51 -4.40 -2.70
CA ASN A 68 -3.33 -5.75 -3.27
C ASN A 68 -1.85 -6.08 -3.55
N GLY A 69 -0.98 -5.73 -2.60
CA GLY A 69 0.47 -5.74 -2.77
C GLY A 69 1.23 -6.12 -1.51
N VAL A 70 2.53 -6.40 -1.67
CA VAL A 70 3.44 -6.62 -0.54
C VAL A 70 3.76 -5.27 0.09
N ILE A 71 3.78 -5.21 1.42
CA ILE A 71 4.10 -3.99 2.15
C ILE A 71 5.57 -3.99 2.53
N ASP A 72 6.26 -2.93 2.14
CA ASP A 72 7.63 -2.64 2.55
C ASP A 72 7.59 -1.54 3.61
N GLY A 73 7.82 -1.91 4.87
CA GLY A 73 7.85 -1.00 6.02
C GLY A 73 9.24 -0.40 6.22
N GLY A 74 9.30 0.90 6.52
CA GLY A 74 10.56 1.63 6.68
C GLY A 74 11.11 1.68 8.10
N SER A 75 10.23 1.75 9.09
CA SER A 75 10.59 1.90 10.51
C SER A 75 9.52 1.39 11.49
N GLY A 76 8.33 1.04 11.00
CA GLY A 76 7.17 0.68 11.80
C GLY A 76 6.48 1.88 12.45
N SER A 77 5.33 1.63 13.07
CA SER A 77 4.48 2.66 13.67
C SER A 77 5.12 3.30 14.91
N THR A 78 4.99 4.62 15.04
CA THR A 78 5.42 5.40 16.21
C THR A 78 4.22 6.10 16.83
N ILE A 79 4.01 5.91 18.14
CA ILE A 79 2.91 6.56 18.87
C ILE A 79 3.37 7.97 19.24
N LEU A 80 2.71 8.98 18.67
CA LEU A 80 2.99 10.39 18.93
C LEU A 80 2.23 10.91 20.15
N ALA A 81 1.00 10.41 20.38
CA ALA A 81 0.18 10.78 21.53
C ALA A 81 -0.84 9.69 21.87
N GLU A 82 -1.16 9.58 23.16
CA GLU A 82 -2.32 8.87 23.70
C GLU A 82 -3.27 9.91 24.30
N ASN A 83 -4.51 9.93 23.84
CA ASN A 83 -5.51 10.92 24.25
C ASN A 83 -6.42 10.38 25.36
N ALA A 84 -7.06 11.29 26.10
CA ALA A 84 -7.94 10.94 27.21
C ALA A 84 -9.19 10.13 26.80
N ASP A 85 -9.58 10.17 25.53
CA ASP A 85 -10.72 9.42 24.99
C ASP A 85 -10.33 8.05 24.41
N ASN A 86 -9.10 7.59 24.70
CA ASN A 86 -8.52 6.34 24.21
C ASN A 86 -8.24 6.31 22.71
N SER A 87 -8.19 7.47 22.04
CA SER A 87 -7.61 7.59 20.70
C SER A 87 -6.09 7.75 20.77
N PHE A 88 -5.42 7.36 19.69
CA PHE A 88 -3.96 7.37 19.58
C PHE A 88 -3.56 8.07 18.28
N LEU A 89 -2.65 9.04 18.38
CA LEU A 89 -2.00 9.64 17.23
C LEU A 89 -0.77 8.81 16.89
N VAL A 90 -0.74 8.25 15.68
CA VAL A 90 0.29 7.31 15.23
C VAL A 90 0.91 7.80 13.93
N ASN A 91 2.23 7.91 13.89
CA ASN A 91 2.97 8.12 12.65
C ASN A 91 3.45 6.77 12.11
N ASP A 92 3.26 6.51 10.82
CA ASP A 92 3.82 5.34 10.16
C ASP A 92 4.55 5.72 8.86
N LYS A 93 5.69 5.06 8.62
CA LYS A 93 6.47 5.20 7.39
C LYS A 93 6.39 3.92 6.59
N ILE A 94 5.61 3.96 5.52
CA ILE A 94 5.16 2.77 4.82
C ILE A 94 5.19 2.91 3.30
N SER A 95 5.32 1.77 2.64
CA SER A 95 5.20 1.66 1.20
C SER A 95 4.51 0.37 0.79
N ALA A 96 3.80 0.41 -0.33
CA ALA A 96 3.18 -0.76 -0.94
C ALA A 96 3.84 -1.03 -2.30
N GLN A 97 4.29 -2.26 -2.52
CA GLN A 97 4.80 -2.69 -3.82
C GLN A 97 3.68 -2.64 -4.84
N GLY A 98 3.95 -2.03 -6.00
CA GLY A 98 2.93 -1.79 -7.01
C GLY A 98 2.21 -0.45 -6.86
N GLU A 99 2.56 0.36 -5.86
CA GLU A 99 2.03 1.72 -5.69
C GLU A 99 3.14 2.78 -5.76
N THR A 100 2.77 3.97 -6.23
CA THR A 100 3.57 5.19 -6.04
C THR A 100 3.31 5.79 -4.66
N SER A 101 4.18 6.72 -4.22
CA SER A 101 4.00 7.38 -2.92
C SER A 101 2.66 8.12 -2.84
N ALA A 102 2.24 8.73 -3.95
CA ALA A 102 0.96 9.42 -4.03
C ALA A 102 -0.23 8.46 -3.92
N GLU A 103 -0.12 7.25 -4.47
CA GLU A 103 -1.19 6.24 -4.41
C GLU A 103 -1.29 5.62 -3.02
N THR A 104 -0.16 5.24 -2.40
CA THR A 104 -0.15 4.81 -0.99
C THR A 104 -0.73 5.86 -0.05
N ALA A 105 -0.36 7.13 -0.24
CA ALA A 105 -0.93 8.24 0.51
C ALA A 105 -2.45 8.38 0.25
N ALA A 106 -2.90 8.26 -1.00
CA ALA A 106 -4.32 8.33 -1.35
C ALA A 106 -5.12 7.19 -0.72
N ILE A 107 -4.58 5.97 -0.68
CA ILE A 107 -5.21 4.82 -0.01
C ILE A 107 -5.39 5.12 1.48
N ILE A 108 -4.30 5.50 2.17
CA ILE A 108 -4.34 5.72 3.63
C ILE A 108 -5.23 6.91 4.01
N THR A 109 -5.16 8.02 3.27
CA THR A 109 -6.04 9.17 3.48
C THR A 109 -7.51 8.85 3.19
N GLY A 110 -7.77 7.88 2.30
CA GLY A 110 -9.10 7.36 2.01
C GLY A 110 -9.73 6.57 3.17
N TRP A 111 -8.95 6.12 4.15
CA TRP A 111 -9.47 5.33 5.28
C TRP A 111 -10.28 6.16 6.28
N VAL A 112 -10.30 7.49 6.19
CA VAL A 112 -11.01 8.34 7.15
C VAL A 112 -12.49 7.96 7.24
N GLY A 113 -12.95 7.63 8.44
CA GLY A 113 -14.30 7.14 8.73
C GLY A 113 -14.47 5.62 8.60
N GLU A 114 -13.45 4.89 8.14
CA GLU A 114 -13.45 3.43 8.11
C GLU A 114 -12.94 2.84 9.42
N THR A 115 -13.43 1.64 9.73
CA THR A 115 -12.94 0.82 10.83
C THR A 115 -12.05 -0.28 10.28
N LYS A 116 -10.78 -0.29 10.69
CA LYS A 116 -9.78 -1.27 10.29
C LYS A 116 -9.62 -2.36 11.35
N GLU A 117 -9.34 -3.57 10.92
CA GLU A 117 -9.19 -4.74 11.80
C GLU A 117 -7.82 -4.73 12.49
N GLY A 118 -7.80 -4.91 13.81
CA GLY A 118 -6.59 -5.06 14.62
C GLY A 118 -6.52 -6.41 15.34
N LEU A 119 -5.46 -6.65 16.12
CA LEU A 119 -5.30 -7.88 16.88
C LEU A 119 -6.09 -7.83 18.19
N VAL A 120 -6.16 -6.66 18.83
CA VAL A 120 -6.81 -6.50 20.15
C VAL A 120 -8.14 -5.77 20.07
N ALA A 121 -8.30 -4.88 19.09
CA ALA A 121 -9.52 -4.13 18.84
C ALA A 121 -9.63 -3.83 17.33
N ASN A 122 -10.82 -3.44 16.89
CA ASN A 122 -10.94 -2.75 15.62
C ASN A 122 -10.71 -1.25 15.84
N TRP A 123 -10.22 -0.56 14.83
CA TRP A 123 -9.76 0.82 14.93
C TRP A 123 -10.44 1.71 13.91
N LEU A 124 -11.26 2.65 14.39
CA LEU A 124 -11.78 3.74 13.59
C LEU A 124 -10.65 4.70 13.24
N VAL A 125 -10.49 5.01 11.95
CA VAL A 125 -9.59 6.06 11.48
C VAL A 125 -10.35 7.39 11.53
N GLU A 126 -10.09 8.20 12.55
CA GLU A 126 -10.75 9.50 12.72
C GLU A 126 -10.12 10.57 11.83
N SER A 127 -8.82 10.49 11.58
CA SER A 127 -8.12 11.32 10.61
C SER A 127 -6.88 10.60 10.07
N ALA A 128 -6.46 10.97 8.86
CA ALA A 128 -5.24 10.49 8.23
C ALA A 128 -4.64 11.61 7.36
N THR A 129 -3.37 11.91 7.54
CA THR A 129 -2.62 12.91 6.74
C THR A 129 -1.28 12.32 6.34
N CYS A 130 -0.93 12.35 5.06
CA CYS A 130 0.32 11.77 4.55
C CYS A 130 1.17 12.82 3.81
N THR A 131 2.48 12.68 3.91
CA THR A 131 3.49 13.53 3.24
C THR A 131 4.60 12.71 2.61
#